data_AF-A0A142L113-F1
#
_entry.id   AF-A0A142L113-F1
#
_cell.length_a   1.000
_cell.length_b   1.000
_cell.length_c   1.000
_cell.angle_alpha   90.00
_cell.angle_beta   90.00
_cell.angle_gamma   90.00
#
_symmetry.space_group_name_H-M   'P 1'
#
loop_
_entity.id
_entity.type
_entity.pdbx_description
1 polymer ?
#
loop_
_entity_poly.entity_id
_entity_poly.type
_entity_poly.pdbx_seq_one_letter_code
_entity_poly.pdbx_strand_id
1 'polypeptide(L)' 'MIAPQQQYTIEYQWQGIMTFGKNKLPIVQKISERQLIGARLNGMGIAMGSKVADDLSKLMIE' A
#
# COMPACT_ATOMS: atom_id res chain seq x y z
N MET A 1 20.92 3.98 -12.36
CA MET A 1 20.59 3.79 -13.79
C MET A 1 20.02 2.39 -13.92
N ILE A 2 18.84 2.19 -14.53
CA ILE A 2 18.11 0.90 -14.51
C ILE A 2 18.68 -0.10 -15.54
N ALA A 3 19.37 0.36 -16.58
CA ALA A 3 20.05 -0.48 -17.57
C ALA A 3 21.36 0.19 -18.06
N PRO A 4 22.48 0.07 -17.32
CA PRO A 4 23.74 0.66 -17.75
C PRO A 4 24.24 0.04 -19.06
N GLN A 5 24.87 0.88 -19.90
CA GLN A 5 25.45 0.50 -21.20
C GLN A 5 24.46 -0.02 -22.26
N GLN A 6 23.15 0.08 -21.99
CA GLN A 6 22.11 -0.32 -22.94
C GLN A 6 21.33 0.90 -23.42
N GLN A 7 21.17 1.05 -24.74
CA GLN A 7 20.23 2.01 -25.29
C GLN A 7 18.81 1.46 -25.17
N TYR A 8 17.88 2.28 -24.68
CA TYR A 8 16.46 1.95 -24.59
C TYR A 8 15.61 3.19 -24.89
N THR A 9 14.40 2.96 -25.40
CA THR A 9 13.36 3.98 -25.52
C THR A 9 12.30 3.73 -24.46
N ILE A 10 11.73 4.80 -23.91
CA ILE A 10 10.60 4.70 -22.98
C ILE A 10 9.33 4.52 -23.81
N GLU A 11 8.70 3.35 -23.73
CA GLU A 11 7.44 3.07 -24.42
C GLU A 11 6.25 3.77 -23.75
N TYR A 12 6.22 3.77 -22.41
CA TYR A 12 5.10 4.31 -21.65
C TYR A 12 5.54 4.84 -20.28
N GLN A 13 4.82 5.84 -19.78
CA GLN A 13 4.98 6.39 -18.43
C GLN A 13 3.62 6.62 -17.79
N TRP A 14 3.54 6.40 -16.48
CA TRP A 14 2.34 6.68 -15.69
C TRP A 14 2.72 7.25 -14.33
N GLN A 15 1.71 7.79 -13.65
CA GLN A 15 1.84 8.34 -12.31
C GLN A 15 0.79 7.75 -11.38
N GLY A 16 1.17 7.55 -10.13
CA GLY A 16 0.30 7.04 -9.07
C GLY A 16 0.35 7.92 -7.84
N ILE A 17 -0.72 7.85 -7.04
CA ILE A 17 -0.77 8.53 -5.74
C ILE A 17 -0.16 7.59 -4.69
N MET A 18 0.75 8.13 -3.89
CA MET A 18 1.32 7.42 -2.74
C MET A 18 0.87 8.08 -1.45
N THR A 19 0.40 7.27 -0.51
CA THR A 19 -0.02 7.73 0.82
C THR A 19 1.09 7.43 1.84
N PHE A 20 1.69 8.49 2.38
CA PHE A 20 2.79 8.44 3.36
C PHE A 20 2.35 8.92 4.75
N GLY A 21 3.22 8.77 5.74
CA GLY A 21 3.04 9.35 7.07
C GLY A 21 4.29 9.21 7.94
N LYS A 22 4.15 9.52 9.23
CA LYS A 22 5.30 9.61 10.16
C LYS A 22 6.11 8.30 10.28
N ASN A 23 5.46 7.15 10.11
CA ASN A 23 6.12 5.84 10.07
C ASN A 23 5.72 5.08 8.80
N LYS A 24 6.53 4.08 8.44
CA LYS A 24 6.33 3.26 7.23
C LYS A 24 5.29 2.14 7.40
N LEU A 25 4.63 2.06 8.56
CA LEU A 25 3.67 1.01 8.86
C LEU A 25 2.28 1.37 8.32
N PRO A 26 1.53 0.36 7.80
CA PRO A 26 0.15 0.54 7.43
C PRO A 26 -0.69 0.90 8.66
N ILE A 27 -1.74 1.67 8.43
CA ILE A 27 -2.79 1.90 9.42
C ILE A 27 -3.77 0.73 9.29
N VAL A 28 -3.99 0.00 10.37
CA VAL A 28 -4.99 -1.08 10.47
C VAL A 28 -5.72 -0.92 11.80
N GLN A 29 -6.98 -0.47 11.76
CA GLN A 29 -7.77 -0.23 12.98
C GLN A 29 -9.27 -0.15 12.72
N LYS A 30 -10.08 -0.35 13.78
CA LYS A 30 -11.51 -0.02 13.82
C LYS A 30 -11.67 1.49 14.07
N ILE A 31 -12.53 2.17 13.31
CA ILE A 31 -12.80 3.61 13.46
C ILE A 31 -14.19 3.88 14.06
N SER A 32 -15.12 2.94 13.92
CA SER A 32 -16.43 2.94 14.60
C SER A 32 -17.00 1.51 14.60
N GLU A 33 -18.19 1.32 15.18
CA GLU A 33 -18.84 -0.01 15.25
C GLU A 33 -18.96 -0.74 13.91
N ARG A 34 -19.09 0.01 12.81
CA ARG A 34 -19.33 -0.56 11.47
C ARG A 34 -18.30 -0.13 10.43
N GLN A 35 -17.14 0.37 10.88
CA GLN A 35 -16.13 0.90 9.98
C GLN A 35 -14.72 0.51 10.45
N LEU A 36 -13.93 0.01 9.50
CA LEU A 36 -12.51 -0.31 9.67
C LEU A 36 -11.70 0.39 8.58
N ILE A 37 -10.42 0.64 8.84
CA ILE A 37 -9.52 1.29 7.90
C ILE A 37 -8.20 0.52 7.74
N GLY A 38 -7.87 0.20 6.49
CA GLY A 38 -6.56 -0.26 6.04
C GLY A 38 -5.96 0.78 5.10
N ALA A 39 -5.01 1.59 5.56
CA ALA A 39 -4.49 2.72 4.79
C ALA A 39 -2.97 2.89 4.95
N ARG A 40 -2.39 3.83 4.18
CA ARG A 40 -0.98 4.23 4.27
C ARG A 40 0.00 3.07 4.06
N LEU A 41 -0.09 2.43 2.89
CA LEU A 41 0.80 1.32 2.54
C LEU A 41 2.14 1.77 1.92
N ASN A 42 2.43 3.09 1.91
CA ASN A 42 3.72 3.67 1.50
C ASN A 42 4.26 3.17 0.14
N GLY A 43 3.37 2.97 -0.84
CA GLY A 43 3.74 2.44 -2.16
C GLY A 43 3.92 0.92 -2.24
N MET A 44 3.87 0.22 -1.10
CA MET A 44 4.00 -1.24 -1.00
C MET A 44 2.63 -1.93 -0.95
N GLY A 45 1.56 -1.24 -1.39
CA GLY A 45 0.19 -1.73 -1.22
C GLY A 45 -0.10 -3.04 -1.93
N ILE A 46 0.54 -3.26 -3.09
CA ILE A 46 0.43 -4.53 -3.83
C ILE A 46 1.03 -5.69 -3.02
N ALA A 47 2.22 -5.48 -2.43
CA ALA A 47 2.92 -6.53 -1.69
C ALA A 47 2.25 -6.87 -0.35
N MET A 48 1.69 -5.86 0.33
CA MET A 48 1.13 -6.03 1.69
C MET A 48 -0.38 -6.21 1.71
N GLY A 49 -1.07 -6.10 0.57
CA GLY A 49 -2.54 -6.04 0.52
C GLY A 49 -3.22 -7.24 1.17
N SER A 50 -2.72 -8.45 0.93
CA SER A 50 -3.26 -9.68 1.53
C SER A 50 -3.11 -9.72 3.05
N LYS A 51 -1.93 -9.32 3.57
CA LYS A 51 -1.67 -9.25 5.01
C LYS A 51 -2.55 -8.21 5.71
N VAL A 52 -2.71 -7.04 5.09
CA VAL A 52 -3.59 -5.98 5.62
C VAL A 52 -5.05 -6.44 5.63
N ALA A 53 -5.50 -7.17 4.60
CA ALA A 53 -6.84 -7.74 4.57
C ALA A 53 -7.06 -8.79 5.67
N ASP A 54 -6.09 -9.68 5.90
CA ASP A 54 -6.13 -10.65 7.00
C ASP A 54 -6.27 -9.95 8.37
N ASP A 55 -5.47 -8.92 8.62
CA ASP A 55 -5.53 -8.16 9.88
C ASP A 55 -6.88 -7.43 10.05
N LEU A 56 -7.41 -6.83 8.99
CA LEU A 56 -8.75 -6.20 9.03
C LEU A 56 -9.86 -7.22 9.29
N SER A 57 -9.75 -8.43 8.73
CA SER A 57 -10.77 -9.48 8.89
C SER A 57 -10.88 -9.94 10.34
N LYS A 58 -9.76 -10.01 11.07
CA LYS A 58 -9.74 -10.35 12.49
C LYS A 58 -10.46 -9.28 13.32
N LEU A 59 -10.17 -8.01 13.06
CA LEU A 59 -10.85 -6.89 13.71
C LEU A 59 -12.35 -6.79 13.40
N MET A 60 -12.81 -7.42 12.32
CA MET A 60 -14.23 -7.42 11.94
C MET A 60 -15.06 -8.46 12.70
N ILE A 61 -14.40 -9.53 13.16
CA ILE A 61 -15.04 -10.67 13.83
C ILE A 61 -14.94 -10.54 15.36
N GLU A 62 -14.00 -9.73 15.86
CA GLU A 62 -13.96 -9.25 17.25
C GLU A 62 -15.16 -8.34 17.60
#